data_AF-A0A938LNX5-F1
#
_entry.id   AF-A0A938LNX5-F1
#
_cell.length_a   1.000
_cell.length_b   1.000
_cell.length_c   1.000
_cell.angle_alpha   90.00
_cell.angle_beta   90.00
_cell.angle_gamma   90.00
#
_symmetry.space_group_name_H-M   'P 1'
#
loop_
_entity.id
_entity.type
_entity.pdbx_description
1 polymer ?
#
loop_
_entity_poly.entity_id
_entity_poly.type
_entity_poly.pdbx_seq_one_letter_code
_entity_poly.pdbx_strand_id
1 'polypeptide(L)'
;MSPKSEQASIQRISVIVPRNPFVPPALQQTSHCLCALDVEKLMEWWPGTPHSPHRNADKVRAIQRSLEWKRVGQIAAYLLQREIVDVPKKLDTYFRDVYEPKKNEPGREWPPRVNRVITPTSSEFPTFSNVLLHVNGAQIRPVDRVDEDGAATLIFDETNPKLYFSVIDGQHRINGAYFAIKLLQEAQPGAKWEIPAEVFLDLDAPGEAPRKQAQIFIDVNFNQKKVDRSLVADLYPTARGRREALDHKERAQDIGRKLMLEAGPLVGMIQVPGIRYGVKDVIALSTLNNAIEDILPVLENCGIDGLEMQTEFLSQCLTAWFEASGRFEDPKKRKAHAELGPENVAYQGRVLVSVLALVPALLWKLKKEHMTFISATTQGRLTNWLRDVAEKAGLLENGLFIGKQEFKNRKYLGSGGIGLFRDTLWAAVSAKRKLGKAKPEKIGKMANECRAVVNRELGI
;
A
#
# COMPACT_ATOMS: atom_id res chain seq x y z
N MET A 1 36.46 -10.55 -43.32
CA MET A 1 35.95 -10.22 -41.97
C MET A 1 36.44 -8.82 -41.64
N SER A 2 35.57 -7.82 -41.78
CA SER A 2 35.89 -6.45 -41.35
C SER A 2 35.93 -6.43 -39.82
N PRO A 3 36.94 -5.80 -39.19
CA PRO A 3 36.98 -5.67 -37.74
C PRO A 3 35.73 -4.91 -37.28
N LYS A 4 34.96 -5.52 -36.36
CA LYS A 4 33.90 -4.81 -35.64
C LYS A 4 34.58 -3.65 -34.91
N SER A 5 34.24 -2.41 -35.27
CA SER A 5 34.62 -1.24 -34.50
C SER A 5 34.15 -1.46 -33.05
N GLU A 6 35.06 -1.39 -32.09
CA GLU A 6 34.71 -1.30 -30.67
C GLU A 6 33.71 -0.15 -30.51
N GLN A 7 32.43 -0.48 -30.29
CA GLN A 7 31.47 0.52 -29.84
C GLN A 7 32.01 1.09 -28.54
N ALA A 8 32.19 2.40 -28.49
CA ALA A 8 32.68 3.07 -27.29
C ALA A 8 31.73 2.72 -26.13
N SER A 9 32.23 2.04 -25.10
CA SER A 9 31.45 1.64 -23.92
C SER A 9 30.96 2.83 -23.09
N ILE A 10 31.55 4.01 -23.32
CA ILE A 10 31.23 5.25 -22.62
C ILE A 10 30.02 5.91 -23.25
N GLN A 11 28.91 5.93 -22.51
CA GLN A 11 27.69 6.63 -22.85
C GLN A 11 27.76 8.09 -22.36
N ARG A 12 27.19 8.98 -23.16
CA ARG A 12 27.07 10.42 -22.86
C ARG A 12 25.66 10.87 -23.20
N ILE A 13 24.92 11.35 -22.22
CA ILE A 13 23.52 11.76 -22.36
C ILE A 13 23.40 13.21 -21.92
N SER A 14 22.80 14.06 -22.76
CA SER A 14 22.50 15.44 -22.39
C SER A 14 21.39 15.46 -21.33
N VAL A 15 21.61 16.20 -20.25
CA VAL A 15 20.69 16.25 -19.10
C VAL A 15 20.49 17.68 -18.61
N ILE A 16 19.39 17.89 -17.89
CA ILE A 16 19.10 19.11 -17.13
C ILE A 16 19.24 18.78 -15.65
N VAL A 17 20.05 19.54 -14.93
CA VAL A 17 20.21 19.47 -13.47
C VAL A 17 19.36 20.57 -12.85
N PRO A 18 18.16 20.25 -12.33
CA PRO A 18 17.28 21.28 -11.79
C PRO A 18 17.85 21.87 -10.49
N ARG A 19 17.76 23.20 -10.37
CA ARG A 19 18.01 23.91 -9.11
C ARG A 19 16.71 24.05 -8.35
N ASN A 20 16.65 23.49 -7.14
CA ASN A 20 15.50 23.66 -6.27
C ASN A 20 15.83 24.63 -5.12
N PRO A 21 15.39 25.90 -5.19
CA PRO A 21 15.68 26.90 -4.16
C PRO A 21 14.95 26.62 -2.85
N PHE A 22 13.99 25.70 -2.83
CA PHE A 22 13.22 25.32 -1.65
C PHE A 22 13.84 24.15 -0.87
N VAL A 23 14.90 23.52 -1.41
CA VAL A 23 15.58 22.39 -0.76
C VAL A 23 16.64 22.95 0.20
N PRO A 24 16.60 22.59 1.50
CA PRO A 24 17.62 22.98 2.47
C PRO A 24 19.03 22.63 1.97
N PRO A 25 20.07 23.45 2.25
CA PRO A 25 21.43 23.21 1.77
C PRO A 25 21.97 21.79 2.07
N ALA A 26 21.57 21.21 3.21
CA ALA A 26 21.95 19.85 3.60
C ALA A 26 21.41 18.75 2.65
N LEU A 27 20.31 19.03 1.95
CA LEU A 27 19.64 18.09 1.03
C LEU A 27 19.96 18.37 -0.45
N GLN A 28 20.63 19.50 -0.75
CA GLN A 28 21.10 19.86 -2.10
C GLN A 28 22.24 18.94 -2.60
N GLN A 29 22.80 18.09 -1.74
CA GLN A 29 23.85 17.12 -2.09
C GLN A 29 23.32 15.93 -2.92
N THR A 30 21.99 15.79 -3.08
CA THR A 30 21.42 14.69 -3.87
C THR A 30 21.50 15.03 -5.36
N SER A 31 22.44 14.40 -6.05
CA SER A 31 22.64 14.55 -7.49
C SER A 31 21.50 13.86 -8.25
N HIS A 32 20.66 14.63 -8.92
CA HIS A 32 19.66 14.12 -9.85
C HIS A 32 19.61 14.97 -11.12
N CYS A 33 19.06 14.40 -12.18
CA CYS A 33 18.92 15.08 -13.46
C CYS A 33 17.68 14.60 -14.22
N LEU A 34 17.24 15.42 -15.18
CA LEU A 34 16.17 15.12 -16.10
C LEU A 34 16.77 14.86 -17.48
N CYS A 35 16.36 13.79 -18.13
CA CYS A 35 16.84 13.43 -19.47
C CYS A 35 15.80 12.65 -20.26
N ALA A 36 16.07 12.43 -21.54
CA ALA A 36 15.34 11.48 -22.37
C ALA A 36 16.24 10.26 -22.60
N LEU A 37 15.71 9.06 -22.39
CA LEU A 37 16.47 7.82 -22.54
C LEU A 37 15.88 6.98 -23.67
N ASP A 38 16.74 6.49 -24.56
CA ASP A 38 16.35 5.50 -25.56
C ASP A 38 15.78 4.26 -24.86
N VAL A 39 14.54 3.90 -25.24
CA VAL A 39 13.77 2.87 -24.54
C VAL A 39 14.39 1.48 -24.70
N GLU A 40 14.98 1.18 -25.86
CA GLU A 40 15.65 -0.11 -26.08
C GLU A 40 16.91 -0.21 -25.24
N LYS A 41 17.73 0.85 -25.23
CA LYS A 41 18.92 0.94 -24.39
C LYS A 41 18.59 0.86 -22.91
N LEU A 42 17.51 1.52 -22.47
CA LEU A 42 17.05 1.42 -21.09
C LEU A 42 16.68 -0.02 -20.72
N MET A 43 16.07 -0.79 -21.63
CA MET A 43 15.78 -2.21 -21.42
C MET A 43 17.04 -3.10 -21.45
N GLU A 44 18.11 -2.69 -22.15
CA GLU A 44 19.41 -3.36 -22.06
C GLU A 44 20.08 -3.13 -20.70
N TRP A 45 20.07 -1.88 -20.21
CA TRP A 45 20.68 -1.51 -18.91
C TRP A 45 19.86 -1.99 -17.72
N TRP A 46 18.53 -2.02 -17.86
CA TRP A 46 17.59 -2.54 -16.89
C TRP A 46 16.68 -3.56 -17.59
N PRO A 47 17.04 -4.86 -17.61
CA PRO A 47 16.22 -5.89 -18.25
C PRO A 47 14.96 -6.21 -17.45
N GLY A 48 14.45 -5.30 -16.62
CA GLY A 48 13.18 -5.51 -15.94
C GLY A 48 13.13 -6.71 -15.00
N THR A 49 14.28 -7.27 -14.61
CA THR A 49 14.38 -8.40 -13.69
C THR A 49 13.92 -7.93 -12.32
N PRO A 50 12.83 -8.51 -11.77
CA PRO A 50 12.42 -8.22 -10.40
C PRO A 50 13.59 -8.48 -9.45
N HIS A 51 13.74 -7.66 -8.40
CA HIS A 51 14.59 -8.01 -7.26
C HIS A 51 14.37 -9.48 -6.91
N SER A 52 15.46 -10.25 -6.86
CA SER A 52 15.49 -11.70 -6.93
C SER A 52 14.24 -12.34 -6.30
N PRO A 53 13.46 -13.12 -7.07
CA PRO A 53 12.21 -13.67 -6.58
C PRO A 53 12.46 -14.43 -5.28
N HIS A 54 11.72 -14.04 -4.23
CA HIS A 54 11.68 -14.79 -2.98
C HIS A 54 11.44 -16.27 -3.30
N ARG A 55 12.10 -17.21 -2.61
CA ARG A 55 12.04 -18.67 -2.88
C ARG A 55 10.64 -19.31 -2.88
N ASN A 56 9.59 -18.54 -2.61
CA ASN A 56 8.21 -18.99 -2.52
C ASN A 56 7.45 -18.59 -3.79
N ALA A 57 7.03 -19.59 -4.57
CA ALA A 57 6.32 -19.45 -5.85
C ALA A 57 5.08 -18.52 -5.80
N ASP A 58 4.42 -18.43 -4.66
CA ASP A 58 3.21 -17.62 -4.48
C ASP A 58 3.53 -16.16 -4.15
N LYS A 59 4.65 -15.93 -3.46
CA LYS A 59 5.21 -14.59 -3.26
C LYS A 59 5.69 -14.00 -4.58
N VAL A 60 6.29 -14.83 -5.44
CA VAL A 60 6.70 -14.43 -6.79
C VAL A 60 5.49 -14.09 -7.65
N ARG A 61 4.40 -14.88 -7.59
CA ARG A 61 3.12 -14.53 -8.23
C ARG A 61 2.51 -13.22 -7.72
N ALA A 62 2.74 -12.85 -6.46
CA ALA A 62 2.26 -11.60 -5.88
C ALA A 62 3.16 -10.39 -6.23
N ILE A 63 4.48 -10.57 -6.27
CA ILE A 63 5.44 -9.57 -6.78
C ILE A 63 5.23 -9.35 -8.28
N GLN A 64 4.89 -10.39 -9.05
CA GLN A 64 4.47 -10.26 -10.45
C GLN A 64 3.14 -9.53 -10.64
N ARG A 65 2.37 -9.25 -9.58
CA ARG A 65 1.29 -8.25 -9.66
C ARG A 65 1.83 -6.83 -9.80
N SER A 66 3.14 -6.58 -9.64
CA SER A 66 3.75 -5.27 -9.88
C SER A 66 3.79 -4.93 -11.37
N LEU A 67 3.89 -5.91 -12.28
CA LEU A 67 3.87 -5.68 -13.73
C LEU A 67 2.59 -6.30 -14.34
N GLU A 68 1.59 -5.45 -14.56
CA GLU A 68 0.32 -5.84 -15.14
C GLU A 68 0.44 -5.82 -16.67
N TRP A 69 0.61 -7.00 -17.29
CA TRP A 69 0.80 -7.13 -18.73
C TRP A 69 -0.34 -6.56 -19.58
N LYS A 70 -1.57 -6.58 -19.04
CA LYS A 70 -2.70 -5.88 -19.65
C LYS A 70 -2.42 -4.39 -19.78
N ARG A 71 -1.87 -3.77 -18.73
CA ARG A 71 -1.51 -2.35 -18.71
C ARG A 71 -0.35 -2.05 -19.66
N VAL A 72 0.65 -2.94 -19.75
CA VAL A 72 1.73 -2.86 -20.75
C VAL A 72 1.16 -2.81 -22.17
N GLY A 73 0.26 -3.74 -22.50
CA GLY A 73 -0.39 -3.75 -23.82
C GLY A 73 -1.29 -2.53 -24.06
N GLN A 74 -1.98 -2.02 -23.05
CA GLN A 74 -2.78 -0.79 -23.15
C GLN A 74 -1.93 0.44 -23.43
N ILE A 75 -0.78 0.57 -22.76
CA ILE A 75 0.19 1.64 -23.02
C ILE A 75 0.71 1.54 -24.45
N ALA A 76 1.06 0.34 -24.92
CA ALA A 76 1.54 0.15 -26.28
C ALA A 76 0.47 0.49 -27.34
N ALA A 77 -0.76 -0.01 -27.16
CA ALA A 77 -1.88 0.30 -28.06
C ALA A 77 -2.15 1.80 -28.11
N TYR A 78 -2.11 2.45 -26.94
CA TYR A 78 -2.21 3.89 -26.83
C TYR A 78 -1.08 4.63 -27.58
N LEU A 79 0.18 4.27 -27.37
CA LEU A 79 1.30 4.93 -28.05
C LEU A 79 1.23 4.78 -29.57
N LEU A 80 0.82 3.61 -30.05
CA LEU A 80 0.65 3.34 -31.47
C LEU A 80 -0.67 3.90 -32.04
N GLN A 81 -1.58 4.37 -31.17
CA GLN A 81 -2.94 4.80 -31.52
C GLN A 81 -3.70 3.78 -32.38
N ARG A 82 -3.47 2.48 -32.15
CA ARG A 82 -4.09 1.38 -32.90
C ARG A 82 -4.35 0.17 -32.03
N GLU A 83 -5.28 -0.66 -32.48
CA GLU A 83 -5.54 -1.96 -31.87
C GLU A 83 -4.33 -2.89 -32.04
N ILE A 84 -3.99 -3.63 -30.98
CA ILE A 84 -3.01 -4.70 -31.03
C ILE A 84 -3.75 -6.03 -30.94
N VAL A 85 -3.63 -6.84 -31.99
CA VAL A 85 -4.15 -8.21 -32.07
C VAL A 85 -3.07 -9.23 -31.67
N ASP A 86 -3.49 -10.40 -31.20
CA ASP A 86 -2.62 -11.48 -30.70
C ASP A 86 -1.60 -11.03 -29.64
N VAL A 87 -2.03 -10.16 -28.73
CA VAL A 87 -1.17 -9.59 -27.67
C VAL A 87 -0.37 -10.66 -26.90
N PRO A 88 -0.93 -11.81 -26.46
CA PRO A 88 -0.14 -12.82 -25.77
C PRO A 88 1.06 -13.33 -26.58
N LYS A 89 0.88 -13.54 -27.88
CA LYS A 89 1.94 -14.05 -28.78
C LYS A 89 3.00 -12.98 -29.04
N LYS A 90 2.59 -11.73 -29.23
CA LYS A 90 3.51 -10.60 -29.42
C LYS A 90 4.31 -10.30 -28.15
N LEU A 91 3.67 -10.33 -26.98
CA LEU A 91 4.37 -10.22 -25.70
C LEU A 91 5.37 -11.37 -25.53
N ASP A 92 4.96 -12.61 -25.81
CA ASP A 92 5.86 -13.76 -25.79
C ASP A 92 7.08 -13.55 -26.69
N THR A 93 6.87 -13.07 -27.91
CA THR A 93 7.95 -12.84 -28.89
C THR A 93 9.01 -11.86 -28.40
N TYR A 94 8.62 -10.76 -27.73
CA TYR A 94 9.55 -9.67 -27.40
C TYR A 94 10.09 -9.68 -25.98
N PHE A 95 9.44 -10.43 -25.08
CA PHE A 95 9.76 -10.41 -23.65
C PHE A 95 10.15 -11.77 -23.08
N ARG A 96 10.03 -12.86 -23.84
CA ARG A 96 10.36 -14.23 -23.36
C ARG A 96 11.77 -14.30 -22.80
N ASP A 97 12.76 -13.82 -23.56
CA ASP A 97 14.18 -13.88 -23.16
C ASP A 97 14.47 -13.12 -21.85
N VAL A 98 13.59 -12.18 -21.50
CA VAL A 98 13.73 -11.30 -20.34
C VAL A 98 12.95 -11.84 -19.13
N TYR A 99 11.73 -12.33 -19.35
CA TYR A 99 10.76 -12.63 -18.28
C TYR A 99 10.40 -14.11 -18.12
N GLU A 100 10.77 -14.99 -19.06
CA GLU A 100 10.52 -16.42 -18.93
C GLU A 100 11.28 -16.98 -17.71
N PRO A 101 10.60 -17.64 -16.76
CA PRO A 101 11.27 -18.23 -15.61
C PRO A 101 12.30 -19.29 -16.02
N LYS A 102 13.48 -19.22 -15.42
CA LYS A 102 14.47 -20.29 -15.49
C LYS A 102 13.98 -21.50 -14.67
N LYS A 103 14.47 -22.70 -15.00
CA LYS A 103 14.04 -24.01 -14.43
C LYS A 103 13.96 -24.07 -12.89
N ASN A 104 14.70 -23.22 -12.18
CA ASN A 104 14.77 -23.16 -10.71
C ASN A 104 14.20 -21.86 -10.11
N GLU A 105 13.54 -21.01 -10.91
CA GLU A 105 12.89 -19.78 -10.44
C GLU A 105 11.39 -20.03 -10.25
N PRO A 106 10.93 -20.33 -9.03
CA PRO A 106 9.53 -20.66 -8.79
C PRO A 106 8.62 -19.44 -9.02
N GLY A 107 7.42 -19.67 -9.57
CA GLY A 107 6.30 -18.74 -9.43
C GLY A 107 6.13 -17.66 -10.49
N ARG A 108 6.73 -17.80 -11.68
CA ARG A 108 6.39 -16.97 -12.83
C ARG A 108 5.52 -17.73 -13.81
N GLU A 109 4.41 -17.15 -14.24
CA GLU A 109 3.57 -17.70 -15.32
C GLU A 109 3.96 -17.01 -16.64
N TRP A 110 4.38 -17.79 -17.63
CA TRP A 110 4.75 -17.32 -18.97
C TRP A 110 4.23 -18.31 -20.03
N PRO A 111 3.68 -17.84 -21.17
CA PRO A 111 3.38 -16.45 -21.53
C PRO A 111 2.29 -15.83 -20.63
N PRO A 112 2.18 -14.50 -20.55
CA PRO A 112 1.23 -13.86 -19.66
C PRO A 112 -0.21 -14.04 -20.13
N ARG A 113 -1.14 -14.26 -19.19
CA ARG A 113 -2.58 -14.29 -19.47
C ARG A 113 -3.12 -12.86 -19.67
N VAL A 114 -3.26 -12.46 -20.93
CA VAL A 114 -3.87 -11.19 -21.33
C VAL A 114 -4.92 -11.41 -22.41
N ASN A 115 -5.81 -10.43 -22.61
CA ASN A 115 -6.77 -10.45 -23.70
C ASN A 115 -6.02 -10.55 -25.03
N ARG A 116 -6.57 -11.33 -25.98
CA ARG A 116 -5.99 -11.47 -27.32
C ARG A 116 -5.93 -10.13 -28.06
N VAL A 117 -6.87 -9.24 -27.78
CA VAL A 117 -6.99 -7.93 -28.41
C VAL A 117 -6.99 -6.86 -27.33
N ILE A 118 -6.22 -5.80 -27.56
CA ILE A 118 -6.22 -4.59 -26.74
C ILE A 118 -6.41 -3.37 -27.65
N THR A 119 -7.47 -2.62 -27.38
CA THR A 119 -7.79 -1.37 -28.05
C THR A 119 -7.18 -0.17 -27.31
N PRO A 120 -6.75 0.88 -28.03
CA PRO A 120 -6.27 2.10 -27.42
C PRO A 120 -7.39 2.77 -26.61
N THR A 121 -7.01 3.47 -25.54
CA THR A 121 -7.91 4.34 -24.78
C THR A 121 -7.58 5.79 -25.10
N SER A 122 -8.57 6.60 -25.45
CA SER A 122 -8.37 8.03 -25.69
C SER A 122 -7.94 8.76 -24.42
N SER A 123 -6.97 9.66 -24.53
CA SER A 123 -6.54 10.59 -23.46
C SER A 123 -6.65 12.02 -23.98
N GLU A 124 -7.15 12.93 -23.14
CA GLU A 124 -7.17 14.36 -23.44
C GLU A 124 -5.76 14.97 -23.44
N PHE A 125 -4.81 14.31 -22.77
CA PHE A 125 -3.40 14.73 -22.71
C PHE A 125 -2.53 13.60 -23.27
N PRO A 126 -2.09 13.69 -24.54
CA PRO A 126 -1.27 12.68 -25.20
C PRO A 126 0.21 12.72 -24.76
N THR A 127 0.47 13.01 -23.49
CA THR A 127 1.83 13.20 -22.96
C THR A 127 2.25 12.02 -22.09
N PHE A 128 3.48 11.57 -22.29
CA PHE A 128 4.06 10.48 -21.50
C PHE A 128 4.78 11.05 -20.28
N SER A 129 4.34 10.68 -19.08
CA SER A 129 4.94 11.14 -17.81
C SER A 129 6.33 10.52 -17.56
N ASN A 130 7.18 11.24 -16.83
CA ASN A 130 8.54 10.81 -16.47
C ASN A 130 8.57 9.46 -15.75
N VAL A 131 9.58 8.65 -16.05
CA VAL A 131 9.96 7.48 -15.24
C VAL A 131 11.03 7.87 -14.23
N LEU A 132 11.05 7.20 -13.06
CA LEU A 132 11.99 7.49 -11.99
C LEU A 132 13.04 6.39 -11.94
N LEU A 133 14.31 6.77 -12.07
CA LEU A 133 15.44 5.86 -12.16
C LEU A 133 16.48 6.17 -11.09
N HIS A 134 17.13 5.12 -10.62
CA HIS A 134 18.31 5.19 -9.78
C HIS A 134 19.51 4.63 -10.54
N VAL A 135 20.62 5.37 -10.54
CA VAL A 135 21.85 4.98 -11.24
C VAL A 135 23.06 5.13 -10.33
N ASN A 136 23.78 4.04 -10.11
CA ASN A 136 25.11 4.08 -9.48
C ASN A 136 26.21 4.10 -10.54
N GLY A 137 27.33 4.74 -10.23
CA GLY A 137 28.53 4.70 -11.07
C GLY A 137 28.47 5.60 -12.32
N ALA A 138 27.50 6.51 -12.38
CA ALA A 138 27.42 7.57 -13.38
C ALA A 138 27.85 8.91 -12.79
N GLN A 139 28.26 9.85 -13.65
CA GLN A 139 28.70 11.19 -13.25
C GLN A 139 27.97 12.24 -14.06
N ILE A 140 27.57 13.34 -13.41
CA ILE A 140 27.07 14.54 -14.08
C ILE A 140 28.24 15.50 -14.24
N ARG A 141 28.49 15.94 -15.48
CA ARG A 141 29.46 17.00 -15.79
C ARG A 141 28.75 18.21 -16.38
N PRO A 142 28.84 19.40 -15.76
CA PRO A 142 28.33 20.63 -16.35
C PRO A 142 28.90 20.85 -17.76
N VAL A 143 28.13 21.50 -18.62
CA VAL A 143 28.65 21.97 -19.92
C VAL A 143 29.48 23.23 -19.66
N ASP A 144 30.68 23.33 -20.26
CA ASP A 144 31.63 24.46 -20.06
C ASP A 144 31.14 25.82 -20.62
N ARG A 145 29.84 25.93 -20.99
CA ARG A 145 29.26 27.15 -21.54
C ARG A 145 28.59 27.97 -20.44
N VAL A 146 29.02 29.22 -20.32
CA VAL A 146 28.64 30.16 -19.25
C VAL A 146 27.15 30.53 -19.26
N ASP A 147 26.43 30.27 -20.36
CA ASP A 147 25.06 30.76 -20.57
C ASP A 147 23.95 29.68 -20.45
N GLU A 148 24.30 28.42 -20.15
CA GLU A 148 23.31 27.31 -20.06
C GLU A 148 23.12 26.86 -18.61
N ASP A 149 22.37 27.64 -17.82
CA ASP A 149 22.10 27.30 -16.42
C ASP A 149 21.40 25.94 -16.30
N GLY A 150 22.05 25.00 -15.62
CA GLY A 150 21.54 23.63 -15.40
C GLY A 150 21.83 22.62 -16.50
N ALA A 151 22.43 22.98 -17.65
CA ALA A 151 22.79 22.01 -18.68
C ALA A 151 24.02 21.17 -18.27
N ALA A 152 23.94 19.86 -18.43
CA ALA A 152 25.02 18.94 -18.10
C ALA A 152 25.02 17.71 -19.01
N THR A 153 26.05 16.88 -18.87
CA THR A 153 26.15 15.56 -19.49
C THR A 153 26.22 14.49 -18.40
N LEU A 154 25.30 13.53 -18.44
CA LEU A 154 25.39 12.29 -17.69
C LEU A 154 26.32 11.33 -18.43
N ILE A 155 27.37 10.87 -17.75
CA ILE A 155 28.43 10.04 -18.32
C ILE A 155 28.56 8.76 -17.50
N PHE A 156 28.58 7.61 -18.17
CA PHE A 156 28.85 6.31 -17.55
C PHE A 156 29.47 5.35 -18.55
N ASP A 157 30.14 4.32 -18.03
CA ASP A 157 30.76 3.25 -18.83
C ASP A 157 29.94 1.97 -18.65
N GLU A 158 29.34 1.48 -19.74
CA GLU A 158 28.51 0.28 -19.77
C GLU A 158 29.24 -0.99 -19.31
N THR A 159 30.56 -0.98 -19.41
CA THR A 159 31.39 -2.12 -18.97
C THR A 159 31.81 -2.03 -17.51
N ASN A 160 31.50 -0.92 -16.84
CA ASN A 160 31.88 -0.72 -15.45
C ASN A 160 31.03 -1.61 -14.53
N PRO A 161 31.63 -2.53 -13.74
CA PRO A 161 30.90 -3.40 -12.83
C PRO A 161 30.19 -2.66 -11.69
N LYS A 162 30.50 -1.38 -11.47
CA LYS A 162 29.82 -0.51 -10.50
C LYS A 162 28.57 0.17 -11.09
N LEU A 163 28.38 0.08 -12.40
CA LEU A 163 27.19 0.63 -13.06
C LEU A 163 25.97 -0.21 -12.67
N TYR A 164 24.97 0.43 -12.09
CA TYR A 164 23.75 -0.24 -11.68
C TYR A 164 22.54 0.65 -11.95
N PHE A 165 21.61 0.15 -12.75
CA PHE A 165 20.33 0.81 -13.05
C PHE A 165 19.20 0.11 -12.30
N SER A 166 18.35 0.92 -11.66
CA SER A 166 17.13 0.47 -11.01
C SER A 166 15.97 1.41 -11.34
N VAL A 167 14.79 0.85 -11.59
CA VAL A 167 13.57 1.63 -11.83
C VAL A 167 12.83 1.76 -10.51
N ILE A 168 12.78 2.99 -9.99
CA ILE A 168 12.03 3.34 -8.78
C ILE A 168 10.53 3.30 -9.09
N ASP A 169 10.10 4.00 -10.15
CA ASP A 169 8.72 4.03 -10.61
C ASP A 169 8.62 4.14 -12.14
N GLY A 170 7.58 3.54 -12.73
CA GLY A 170 7.35 3.55 -14.17
C GLY A 170 7.70 2.27 -14.91
N GLN A 171 7.77 1.14 -14.22
CA GLN A 171 8.05 -0.16 -14.84
C GLN A 171 7.04 -0.52 -15.96
N HIS A 172 5.73 -0.29 -15.78
CA HIS A 172 4.74 -0.50 -16.87
C HIS A 172 4.95 0.46 -18.04
N ARG A 173 5.42 1.68 -17.76
CA ARG A 173 5.66 2.71 -18.76
C ARG A 173 6.83 2.32 -19.66
N ILE A 174 7.96 1.91 -19.08
CA ILE A 174 9.13 1.42 -19.83
C ILE A 174 8.77 0.19 -20.65
N ASN A 175 8.13 -0.82 -20.05
CA ASN A 175 7.75 -2.04 -20.76
C ASN A 175 6.71 -1.77 -21.86
N GLY A 176 5.73 -0.89 -21.62
CA GLY A 176 4.74 -0.50 -22.63
C GLY A 176 5.36 0.27 -23.78
N ALA A 177 6.30 1.16 -23.48
CA ALA A 177 7.11 1.89 -24.46
C ALA A 177 7.92 0.95 -25.35
N TYR A 178 8.63 0.00 -24.73
CA TYR A 178 9.45 -0.97 -25.43
C TYR A 178 8.60 -1.86 -26.33
N PHE A 179 7.45 -2.33 -25.81
CA PHE A 179 6.52 -3.11 -26.60
C PHE A 179 5.98 -2.33 -27.80
N ALA A 180 5.61 -1.06 -27.63
CA ALA A 180 5.18 -0.19 -28.73
C ALA A 180 6.27 -0.07 -29.80
N ILE A 181 7.52 0.15 -29.39
CA ILE A 181 8.65 0.29 -30.32
C ILE A 181 8.92 -0.98 -31.09
N LYS A 182 8.92 -2.14 -30.43
CA LYS A 182 9.10 -3.43 -31.11
C LYS A 182 8.02 -3.69 -32.16
N LEU A 183 6.77 -3.33 -31.86
CA LEU A 183 5.66 -3.43 -32.81
C LEU A 183 5.73 -2.38 -33.93
N LEU A 184 6.25 -1.19 -33.66
CA LEU A 184 6.45 -0.16 -34.69
C LEU A 184 7.57 -0.59 -35.64
N GLN A 185 8.63 -1.21 -35.12
CA GLN A 185 9.76 -1.73 -35.89
C GLN A 185 9.37 -2.85 -36.87
N GLU A 186 8.28 -3.59 -36.62
CA GLU A 186 7.71 -4.54 -37.60
C GLU A 186 7.35 -3.84 -38.92
N ALA A 187 6.88 -2.59 -38.86
CA ALA A 187 6.48 -1.81 -40.03
C ALA A 187 7.53 -0.77 -40.46
N GLN A 188 8.30 -0.25 -39.51
CA GLN A 188 9.32 0.77 -39.73
C GLN A 188 10.64 0.35 -39.04
N PRO A 189 11.45 -0.48 -39.70
CA PRO A 189 12.74 -0.92 -39.16
C PRO A 189 13.62 0.27 -38.76
N GLY A 190 14.21 0.21 -37.56
CA GLY A 190 15.07 1.27 -37.03
C GLY A 190 14.34 2.43 -36.34
N ALA A 191 13.01 2.37 -36.20
CA ALA A 191 12.28 3.32 -35.36
C ALA A 191 12.82 3.30 -33.91
N LYS A 192 13.07 4.48 -33.35
CA LYS A 192 13.54 4.69 -31.98
C LYS A 192 12.61 5.64 -31.25
N TRP A 193 12.59 5.54 -29.93
CA TRP A 193 11.87 6.47 -29.09
C TRP A 193 12.56 6.66 -27.75
N GLU A 194 12.50 7.89 -27.26
CA GLU A 194 13.06 8.29 -25.99
C GLU A 194 11.94 8.55 -24.98
N ILE A 195 12.12 8.02 -23.78
CA ILE A 195 11.20 8.20 -22.66
C ILE A 195 11.75 9.30 -21.73
N PRO A 196 10.93 10.28 -21.31
CA PRO A 196 11.38 11.25 -20.33
C PRO A 196 11.64 10.53 -18.99
N ALA A 197 12.77 10.85 -18.37
CA ALA A 197 13.25 10.21 -17.16
C ALA A 197 13.80 11.24 -16.17
N GLU A 198 13.58 10.97 -14.90
CA GLU A 198 14.27 11.60 -13.79
C GLU A 198 15.23 10.57 -13.17
N VAL A 199 16.51 10.90 -13.20
CA VAL A 199 17.60 10.00 -12.82
C VAL A 199 18.23 10.53 -11.54
N PHE A 200 18.16 9.73 -10.48
CA PHE A 200 18.84 9.98 -9.23
C PHE A 200 20.15 9.20 -9.17
N LEU A 201 21.24 9.87 -8.83
CA LEU A 201 22.56 9.26 -8.71
C LEU A 201 22.87 8.88 -7.27
N ASP A 202 23.43 7.68 -7.12
CA ASP A 202 24.02 7.19 -5.86
C ASP A 202 23.09 7.37 -4.63
N LEU A 203 21.78 7.13 -4.81
CA LEU A 203 20.81 7.20 -3.72
C LEU A 203 21.14 6.16 -2.65
N ASP A 204 21.27 4.91 -3.07
CA ASP A 204 21.62 3.79 -2.20
C ASP A 204 22.91 3.14 -2.72
N ALA A 205 23.86 2.88 -1.81
CA ALA A 205 25.13 2.28 -2.20
C ALA A 205 24.93 0.90 -2.85
N PRO A 206 25.79 0.50 -3.81
CA PRO A 206 25.68 -0.81 -4.46
C PRO A 206 25.61 -1.96 -3.45
N GLY A 207 24.55 -2.78 -3.55
CA GLY A 207 24.34 -3.94 -2.67
C GLY A 207 23.71 -3.65 -1.31
N GLU A 208 23.47 -2.38 -0.97
CA GLU A 208 22.71 -2.02 0.23
C GLU A 208 21.19 -2.16 -0.01
N ALA A 209 20.43 -2.19 1.09
CA ALA A 209 18.97 -2.15 1.00
C ALA A 209 18.51 -0.84 0.32
N PRO A 210 17.56 -0.87 -0.61
CA PRO A 210 17.15 0.28 -1.42
C PRO A 210 16.26 1.24 -0.62
N ARG A 211 16.80 1.84 0.46
CA ARG A 211 16.03 2.61 1.45
C ARG A 211 15.53 3.92 0.86
N LYS A 212 16.43 4.69 0.24
CA LYS A 212 16.07 5.99 -0.34
C LYS A 212 15.19 5.81 -1.58
N GLN A 213 15.44 4.78 -2.39
CA GLN A 213 14.54 4.40 -3.47
C GLN A 213 13.13 4.05 -2.96
N ALA A 214 13.03 3.26 -1.88
CA ALA A 214 11.75 2.92 -1.27
C ALA A 214 11.01 4.15 -0.74
N GLN A 215 11.73 5.11 -0.13
CA GLN A 215 11.15 6.36 0.35
C GLN A 215 10.59 7.20 -0.80
N ILE A 216 11.34 7.40 -1.89
CA ILE A 216 10.85 8.11 -3.09
C ILE A 216 9.61 7.42 -3.65
N PHE A 217 9.62 6.08 -3.75
CA PHE A 217 8.46 5.33 -4.18
C PHE A 217 7.25 5.58 -3.28
N ILE A 218 7.44 5.54 -1.95
CA ILE A 218 6.39 5.84 -0.98
C ILE A 218 5.85 7.25 -1.19
N ASP A 219 6.71 8.27 -1.27
CA ASP A 219 6.29 9.67 -1.34
C ASP A 219 5.52 9.98 -2.64
N VAL A 220 5.99 9.43 -3.76
CA VAL A 220 5.35 9.56 -5.08
C VAL A 220 3.98 8.86 -5.09
N ASN A 221 3.89 7.66 -4.52
CA ASN A 221 2.67 6.85 -4.57
C ASN A 221 1.66 7.22 -3.47
N PHE A 222 2.11 7.72 -2.32
CA PHE A 222 1.25 8.09 -1.20
C PHE A 222 0.30 9.23 -1.56
N ASN A 223 0.77 10.18 -2.35
CA ASN A 223 -0.03 11.32 -2.84
C ASN A 223 -0.89 10.97 -4.07
N GLN A 224 -0.71 9.80 -4.69
CA GLN A 224 -1.49 9.36 -5.84
C GLN A 224 -2.75 8.59 -5.40
N LYS A 225 -3.92 9.01 -5.89
CA LYS A 225 -5.22 8.39 -5.56
C LYS A 225 -5.36 6.91 -5.97
N LYS A 226 -4.47 6.35 -6.80
CA LYS A 226 -4.65 5.07 -7.52
C LYS A 226 -3.77 3.91 -7.05
N VAL A 227 -2.90 4.09 -6.06
CA VAL A 227 -1.97 3.03 -5.62
C VAL A 227 -2.57 2.27 -4.43
N ASP A 228 -2.34 0.95 -4.37
CA ASP A 228 -2.73 0.16 -3.21
C ASP A 228 -1.95 0.64 -1.98
N ARG A 229 -2.64 1.34 -1.08
CA ARG A 229 -2.06 1.88 0.16
C ARG A 229 -1.45 0.81 1.05
N SER A 230 -1.83 -0.45 0.87
CA SER A 230 -1.23 -1.58 1.58
C SER A 230 0.20 -1.85 1.11
N LEU A 231 0.48 -1.73 -0.19
CA LEU A 231 1.84 -1.85 -0.74
C LEU A 231 2.76 -0.73 -0.24
N VAL A 232 2.22 0.49 -0.12
CA VAL A 232 2.96 1.63 0.44
C VAL A 232 3.30 1.38 1.91
N ALA A 233 2.34 0.90 2.71
CA ALA A 233 2.56 0.49 4.11
C ALA A 233 3.58 -0.65 4.24
N ASP A 234 3.70 -1.52 3.23
CA ASP A 234 4.65 -2.63 3.24
C ASP A 234 6.11 -2.19 3.09
N LEU A 235 6.37 -1.06 2.42
CA LEU A 235 7.72 -0.56 2.09
C LEU A 235 8.35 0.35 3.16
N TYR A 236 7.55 0.93 4.08
CA TYR A 236 8.04 1.84 5.12
C TYR A 236 9.22 1.30 5.98
N PRO A 237 9.22 0.05 6.47
CA PRO A 237 10.37 -0.45 7.23
C PRO A 237 11.63 -0.61 6.38
N THR A 238 11.50 -0.77 5.05
CA THR A 238 12.64 -0.78 4.13
C THR A 238 13.17 0.62 3.92
N ALA A 239 12.31 1.63 3.85
CA ALA A 239 12.70 3.05 3.77
C ALA A 239 13.34 3.57 5.08
N ARG A 240 13.13 2.88 6.21
CA ARG A 240 13.59 3.29 7.55
C ARG A 240 15.12 3.38 7.65
N GLY A 241 15.63 4.59 7.89
CA GLY A 241 17.02 4.87 8.27
C GLY A 241 17.27 4.82 9.78
N ARG A 242 18.45 5.31 10.22
CA ARG A 242 18.78 5.51 11.64
C ARG A 242 18.47 6.96 12.07
N ARG A 243 17.21 7.42 12.20
CA ARG A 243 16.80 8.54 13.11
C ARG A 243 15.33 8.99 13.04
N GLU A 244 15.00 9.76 14.10
CA GLU A 244 13.82 10.54 14.50
C GLU A 244 12.67 9.82 15.22
N ALA A 245 11.97 10.57 16.08
CA ALA A 245 10.82 10.09 16.84
C ALA A 245 9.69 9.76 15.86
N LEU A 246 9.14 8.55 15.98
CA LEU A 246 8.11 8.03 15.08
C LEU A 246 6.93 9.01 15.03
N ASP A 247 6.53 9.43 13.83
CA ASP A 247 5.25 10.11 13.68
C ASP A 247 4.09 9.12 13.96
N HIS A 248 2.87 9.64 14.18
CA HIS A 248 1.71 8.77 14.48
C HIS A 248 1.41 7.79 13.34
N LYS A 249 1.76 8.14 12.10
CA LYS A 249 1.51 7.32 10.93
C LYS A 249 2.44 6.11 10.90
N GLU A 250 3.73 6.29 11.16
CA GLU A 250 4.73 5.23 11.29
C GLU A 250 4.44 4.36 12.51
N ARG A 251 4.07 4.98 13.64
CA ARG A 251 3.64 4.24 14.84
C ARG A 251 2.44 3.35 14.55
N ALA A 252 1.43 3.87 13.83
CA ALA A 252 0.24 3.12 13.47
C ALA A 252 0.56 1.91 12.58
N GLN A 253 1.56 2.02 11.70
CA GLN A 253 2.02 0.91 10.88
C GLN A 253 2.75 -0.16 11.70
N ASP A 254 3.63 0.25 12.62
CA ASP A 254 4.34 -0.69 13.52
C ASP A 254 3.33 -1.47 14.36
N ILE A 255 2.33 -0.79 14.96
CA ILE A 255 1.26 -1.45 15.71
C ILE A 255 0.39 -2.33 14.81
N GLY A 256 -0.03 -1.84 13.64
CA GLY A 256 -0.87 -2.58 12.70
C GLY A 256 -0.22 -3.89 12.25
N ARG A 257 1.09 -3.88 12.00
CA ARG A 257 1.87 -5.09 11.70
C ARG A 257 1.94 -6.03 12.89
N LYS A 258 2.21 -5.53 14.10
CA LYS A 258 2.27 -6.39 15.29
C LYS A 258 0.93 -7.04 15.59
N LEU A 259 -0.18 -6.29 15.54
CA LEU A 259 -1.52 -6.85 15.69
C LEU A 259 -1.83 -7.93 14.64
N MET A 260 -1.25 -7.79 13.45
CA MET A 260 -1.44 -8.74 12.36
C MET A 260 -0.57 -10.00 12.47
N LEU A 261 0.67 -9.88 12.93
CA LEU A 261 1.68 -10.93 12.79
C LEU A 261 2.06 -11.58 14.13
N GLU A 262 1.93 -10.84 15.23
CA GLU A 262 2.55 -11.19 16.51
C GLU A 262 1.55 -11.22 17.66
N ALA A 263 0.54 -10.34 17.67
CA ALA A 263 -0.28 -10.07 18.85
C ALA A 263 -1.79 -10.04 18.56
N GLY A 264 -2.57 -10.71 19.39
CA GLY A 264 -4.02 -10.55 19.44
C GLY A 264 -4.80 -11.32 18.38
N PRO A 265 -6.08 -10.99 18.22
CA PRO A 265 -7.01 -11.83 17.47
C PRO A 265 -6.99 -11.57 15.96
N LEU A 266 -6.20 -10.59 15.50
CA LEU A 266 -6.05 -10.30 14.07
C LEU A 266 -4.96 -11.14 13.40
N VAL A 267 -4.24 -11.96 14.16
CA VAL A 267 -3.22 -12.85 13.63
C VAL A 267 -3.82 -13.77 12.56
N GLY A 268 -3.32 -13.65 11.34
CA GLY A 268 -3.84 -14.41 10.18
C GLY A 268 -5.21 -13.96 9.66
N MET A 269 -5.71 -12.79 10.09
CA MET A 269 -6.98 -12.20 9.62
C MET A 269 -6.81 -11.01 8.65
N ILE A 270 -5.59 -10.55 8.40
CA ILE A 270 -5.34 -9.42 7.50
C ILE A 270 -4.63 -9.95 6.27
N GLN A 271 -5.12 -9.57 5.10
CA GLN A 271 -4.46 -9.92 3.85
C GLN A 271 -3.34 -8.90 3.58
N VAL A 272 -2.09 -9.30 3.79
CA VAL A 272 -0.95 -8.56 3.21
C VAL A 272 -0.79 -8.99 1.77
N PRO A 273 -0.71 -8.06 0.81
CA PRO A 273 -0.37 -8.38 -0.57
C PRO A 273 0.92 -9.22 -0.63
N GLY A 274 0.78 -10.52 -0.92
CA GLY A 274 1.92 -11.43 -1.05
C GLY A 274 2.28 -12.27 0.17
N ILE A 275 1.52 -12.26 1.26
CA ILE A 275 1.66 -13.25 2.35
C ILE A 275 0.42 -14.16 2.36
N ARG A 276 0.63 -15.50 2.33
CA ARG A 276 -0.44 -16.53 2.35
C ARG A 276 -1.06 -16.74 3.75
N TYR A 277 -0.84 -15.84 4.69
CA TYR A 277 -1.53 -15.82 5.97
C TYR A 277 -2.64 -14.77 5.88
N GLY A 278 -3.88 -15.16 6.15
CA GLY A 278 -5.05 -14.30 5.89
C GLY A 278 -6.21 -15.08 5.27
N VAL A 279 -7.39 -15.03 5.89
CA VAL A 279 -8.64 -15.31 5.17
C VAL A 279 -8.90 -14.14 4.23
N LYS A 280 -9.19 -14.44 2.96
CA LYS A 280 -9.49 -13.42 1.92
C LYS A 280 -10.64 -12.52 2.40
N ASP A 281 -10.51 -11.20 2.17
CA ASP A 281 -11.56 -10.19 2.38
C ASP A 281 -11.90 -9.81 3.84
N VAL A 282 -11.03 -10.08 4.81
CA VAL A 282 -11.32 -9.75 6.21
C VAL A 282 -10.89 -8.31 6.56
N ILE A 283 -9.62 -7.88 6.50
CA ILE A 283 -9.23 -6.45 6.73
C ILE A 283 -8.07 -6.07 5.80
N ALA A 284 -8.08 -4.84 5.26
CA ALA A 284 -6.92 -4.26 4.58
C ALA A 284 -6.03 -3.51 5.58
N LEU A 285 -4.70 -3.74 5.55
CA LEU A 285 -3.75 -3.16 6.50
C LEU A 285 -3.83 -1.63 6.55
N SER A 286 -3.99 -0.97 5.40
CA SER A 286 -4.19 0.48 5.33
C SER A 286 -5.44 0.98 6.07
N THR A 287 -6.52 0.21 6.09
CA THR A 287 -7.74 0.57 6.85
C THR A 287 -7.51 0.44 8.35
N LEU A 288 -6.75 -0.58 8.77
CA LEU A 288 -6.36 -0.75 10.17
C LEU A 288 -5.44 0.39 10.62
N ASN A 289 -4.39 0.68 9.85
CA ASN A 289 -3.40 1.70 10.20
C ASN A 289 -4.04 3.08 10.36
N ASN A 290 -4.92 3.49 9.43
CA ASN A 290 -5.61 4.78 9.54
C ASN A 290 -6.43 4.90 10.84
N ALA A 291 -7.09 3.81 11.26
CA ALA A 291 -7.88 3.85 12.48
C ALA A 291 -7.04 3.78 13.76
N ILE A 292 -5.84 3.19 13.69
CA ILE A 292 -4.87 3.25 14.78
C ILE A 292 -4.31 4.68 14.88
N GLU A 293 -3.96 5.28 13.74
CA GLU A 293 -3.49 6.67 13.65
C GLU A 293 -4.47 7.64 14.32
N ASP A 294 -5.77 7.51 14.02
CA ASP A 294 -6.84 8.34 14.60
C ASP A 294 -6.92 8.29 16.14
N ILE A 295 -6.43 7.21 16.78
CA ILE A 295 -6.56 7.00 18.23
C ILE A 295 -5.24 7.11 18.99
N LEU A 296 -4.09 7.23 18.31
CA LEU A 296 -2.79 7.35 18.96
C LEU A 296 -2.69 8.56 19.91
N PRO A 297 -3.15 9.77 19.54
CA PRO A 297 -3.12 10.91 20.46
C PRO A 297 -3.88 10.64 21.76
N VAL A 298 -4.99 9.90 21.67
CA VAL A 298 -5.82 9.54 22.83
C VAL A 298 -5.09 8.56 23.74
N LEU A 299 -4.39 7.57 23.17
CA LEU A 299 -3.59 6.61 23.92
C LEU A 299 -2.44 7.31 24.66
N GLU A 300 -1.71 8.19 23.96
CA GLU A 300 -0.60 8.97 24.52
C GLU A 300 -1.06 9.88 25.68
N ASN A 301 -2.19 10.57 25.52
CA ASN A 301 -2.79 11.39 26.58
C ASN A 301 -3.23 10.58 27.81
N CYS A 302 -3.45 9.27 27.64
CA CYS A 302 -3.75 8.36 28.74
C CYS A 302 -2.51 7.66 29.31
N GLY A 303 -1.29 8.02 28.87
CA GLY A 303 -0.04 7.40 29.31
C GLY A 303 0.26 6.05 28.66
N ILE A 304 -0.36 5.75 27.51
CA ILE A 304 -0.11 4.54 26.71
C ILE A 304 0.70 4.95 25.47
N ASP A 305 2.01 5.14 25.63
CA ASP A 305 2.91 5.75 24.63
C ASP A 305 3.89 4.74 23.98
N GLY A 306 4.23 3.66 24.69
CA GLY A 306 5.14 2.63 24.20
C GLY A 306 4.51 1.68 23.18
N LEU A 307 5.27 1.30 22.14
CA LEU A 307 4.82 0.39 21.08
C LEU A 307 4.16 -0.88 21.62
N GLU A 308 4.81 -1.55 22.57
CA GLU A 308 4.31 -2.79 23.14
C GLU A 308 3.02 -2.56 23.93
N MET A 309 2.98 -1.50 24.74
CA MET A 309 1.81 -1.17 25.55
C MET A 309 0.60 -0.77 24.68
N GLN A 310 0.82 0.04 23.64
CA GLN A 310 -0.20 0.41 22.66
C GLN A 310 -0.70 -0.84 21.92
N THR A 311 0.20 -1.70 21.45
CA THR A 311 -0.15 -2.95 20.76
C THR A 311 -0.95 -3.89 21.66
N GLU A 312 -0.49 -4.10 22.89
CA GLU A 312 -1.12 -5.00 23.85
C GLU A 312 -2.51 -4.49 24.28
N PHE A 313 -2.65 -3.18 24.53
CA PHE A 313 -3.94 -2.58 24.84
C PHE A 313 -4.94 -2.71 23.68
N LEU A 314 -4.52 -2.41 22.44
CA LEU A 314 -5.40 -2.55 21.27
C LEU A 314 -5.75 -4.01 21.00
N SER A 315 -4.80 -4.93 21.17
CA SER A 315 -5.02 -6.37 21.11
C SER A 315 -6.08 -6.82 22.12
N GLN A 316 -6.01 -6.33 23.36
CA GLN A 316 -6.99 -6.61 24.41
C GLN A 316 -8.38 -6.07 24.03
N CYS A 317 -8.46 -4.83 23.51
CA CYS A 317 -9.72 -4.24 23.06
C CYS A 317 -10.37 -5.04 21.94
N LEU A 318 -9.58 -5.47 20.96
CA LEU A 318 -10.05 -6.31 19.86
C LEU A 318 -10.49 -7.69 20.35
N THR A 319 -9.76 -8.29 21.30
CA THR A 319 -10.12 -9.58 21.89
C THR A 319 -11.44 -9.49 22.63
N ALA A 320 -11.61 -8.44 23.43
CA ALA A 320 -12.84 -8.17 24.15
C ALA A 320 -14.04 -8.00 23.21
N TRP A 321 -13.85 -7.34 22.06
CA TRP A 321 -14.89 -7.24 21.05
C TRP A 321 -15.28 -8.58 20.44
N PHE A 322 -14.30 -9.43 20.13
CA PHE A 322 -14.55 -10.75 19.54
C PHE A 322 -15.34 -11.65 20.51
N GLU A 323 -15.01 -11.60 21.79
CA GLU A 323 -15.77 -12.29 22.84
C GLU A 323 -17.18 -11.70 23.01
N ALA A 324 -17.30 -10.36 23.01
CA ALA A 324 -18.58 -9.66 23.13
C ALA A 324 -19.51 -9.93 21.95
N SER A 325 -18.98 -10.13 20.75
CA SER A 325 -19.73 -10.44 19.53
C SER A 325 -20.13 -11.93 19.41
N GLY A 326 -19.76 -12.75 20.40
CA GLY A 326 -20.08 -14.18 20.45
C GLY A 326 -19.17 -15.05 19.58
N ARG A 327 -17.97 -14.59 19.18
CA ARG A 327 -17.07 -15.34 18.28
C ARG A 327 -16.64 -16.69 18.84
N PHE A 328 -16.44 -16.76 20.15
CA PHE A 328 -15.93 -17.94 20.84
C PHE A 328 -17.03 -18.81 21.47
N GLU A 329 -18.31 -18.50 21.22
CA GLU A 329 -19.43 -19.31 21.73
C GLU A 329 -19.53 -20.68 21.00
N ASP A 330 -19.97 -21.71 21.72
CA ASP A 330 -20.01 -23.12 21.29
C ASP A 330 -20.64 -23.27 19.88
N PRO A 331 -19.97 -23.96 18.93
CA PRO A 331 -20.51 -24.28 17.62
C PRO A 331 -21.93 -24.87 17.64
N LYS A 332 -22.32 -25.60 18.68
CA LYS A 332 -23.67 -26.19 18.83
C LYS A 332 -24.77 -25.16 19.04
N LYS A 333 -24.44 -23.95 19.53
CA LYS A 333 -25.36 -22.81 19.62
C LYS A 333 -25.39 -21.97 18.35
N ARG A 334 -24.48 -22.22 17.39
CA ARG A 334 -24.42 -21.51 16.11
C ARG A 334 -25.43 -22.12 15.15
N LYS A 335 -26.46 -21.36 14.76
CA LYS A 335 -27.13 -21.63 13.47
C LYS A 335 -26.06 -21.55 12.36
N ALA A 336 -26.26 -22.24 11.23
CA ALA A 336 -25.33 -22.36 10.09
C ALA A 336 -24.80 -21.03 9.45
N HIS A 337 -25.14 -19.87 10.01
CA HIS A 337 -24.75 -18.53 9.56
C HIS A 337 -23.46 -17.97 10.22
N ALA A 338 -22.74 -18.75 11.04
CA ALA A 338 -21.62 -18.26 11.87
C ALA A 338 -20.28 -18.98 11.63
N GLU A 339 -20.04 -19.48 10.42
CA GLU A 339 -18.68 -19.80 9.98
C GLU A 339 -17.90 -18.51 9.71
N LEU A 340 -16.56 -18.57 9.76
CA LEU A 340 -15.63 -17.51 9.35
C LEU A 340 -15.65 -17.34 7.82
N GLY A 341 -16.85 -17.18 7.27
CA GLY A 341 -17.07 -16.90 5.86
C GLY A 341 -17.18 -15.39 5.62
N PRO A 342 -17.01 -14.95 4.37
CA PRO A 342 -17.22 -13.56 3.96
C PRO A 342 -18.65 -13.03 4.23
N GLU A 343 -19.56 -13.90 4.68
CA GLU A 343 -20.93 -13.56 5.06
C GLU A 343 -21.08 -13.08 6.52
N ASN A 344 -20.04 -13.17 7.36
CA ASN A 344 -20.08 -12.67 8.75
C ASN A 344 -19.53 -11.25 8.85
N VAL A 345 -20.42 -10.25 8.93
CA VAL A 345 -20.06 -8.83 8.89
C VAL A 345 -19.35 -8.35 10.15
N ALA A 346 -19.53 -9.04 11.29
CA ALA A 346 -18.84 -8.69 12.54
C ALA A 346 -17.32 -8.69 12.39
N TYR A 347 -16.82 -9.50 11.45
CA TYR A 347 -15.40 -9.71 11.19
C TYR A 347 -14.95 -9.12 9.84
N GLN A 348 -15.83 -8.41 9.13
CA GLN A 348 -15.45 -7.65 7.95
C GLN A 348 -14.74 -6.35 8.35
N GLY A 349 -13.75 -5.94 7.57
CA GLY A 349 -12.70 -5.11 8.13
C GLY A 349 -13.10 -3.70 8.49
N ARG A 350 -14.05 -3.13 7.75
CA ARG A 350 -14.58 -1.81 8.09
C ARG A 350 -15.44 -1.83 9.37
N VAL A 351 -16.11 -2.94 9.66
CA VAL A 351 -16.88 -3.11 10.90
C VAL A 351 -15.94 -3.33 12.07
N LEU A 352 -14.94 -4.18 11.91
CA LEU A 352 -13.98 -4.44 12.97
C LEU A 352 -13.17 -3.20 13.35
N VAL A 353 -12.68 -2.48 12.34
CA VAL A 353 -11.94 -1.23 12.54
C VAL A 353 -12.83 -0.13 13.16
N SER A 354 -14.15 -0.19 12.98
CA SER A 354 -15.08 0.75 13.63
C SER A 354 -15.15 0.59 15.14
N VAL A 355 -14.70 -0.54 15.70
CA VAL A 355 -14.59 -0.76 17.14
C VAL A 355 -13.41 0.00 17.72
N LEU A 356 -12.31 0.14 16.96
CA LEU A 356 -11.16 0.97 17.39
C LEU A 356 -11.58 2.43 17.60
N ALA A 357 -12.59 2.91 16.87
CA ALA A 357 -13.17 4.23 17.10
C ALA A 357 -13.87 4.37 18.47
N LEU A 358 -14.07 3.30 19.23
CA LEU A 358 -14.56 3.33 20.62
C LEU A 358 -13.43 3.33 21.66
N VAL A 359 -12.16 3.26 21.26
CA VAL A 359 -11.03 3.28 22.20
C VAL A 359 -11.08 4.43 23.20
N PRO A 360 -11.44 5.68 22.83
CA PRO A 360 -11.63 6.74 23.83
C PRO A 360 -12.71 6.38 24.87
N ALA A 361 -13.83 5.78 24.46
CA ALA A 361 -14.88 5.37 25.39
C ALA A 361 -14.44 4.21 26.30
N LEU A 362 -13.64 3.27 25.79
CA LEU A 362 -13.05 2.18 26.57
C LEU A 362 -12.10 2.74 27.64
N LEU A 363 -11.21 3.66 27.26
CA LEU A 363 -10.28 4.32 28.19
C LEU A 363 -11.02 5.12 29.26
N TRP A 364 -12.03 5.90 28.88
CA TRP A 364 -12.89 6.64 29.81
C TRP A 364 -13.55 5.71 30.83
N LYS A 365 -14.07 4.57 30.35
CA LYS A 365 -14.71 3.57 31.20
C LYS A 365 -13.73 2.99 32.22
N LEU A 366 -12.52 2.62 31.80
CA LEU A 366 -11.49 2.06 32.69
C LEU A 366 -10.97 3.10 33.69
N LYS A 367 -10.75 4.34 33.26
CA LYS A 367 -10.32 5.45 34.12
C LYS A 367 -11.35 5.75 35.20
N LYS A 368 -12.63 5.79 34.84
CA LYS A 368 -13.75 5.98 35.78
C LYS A 368 -13.84 4.86 36.83
N GLU A 369 -13.42 3.65 36.47
CA GLU A 369 -13.43 2.48 37.35
C GLU A 369 -12.09 2.23 38.05
N HIS A 370 -11.12 3.14 37.89
CA HIS A 370 -9.77 3.04 38.44
C HIS A 370 -9.08 1.70 38.13
N MET A 371 -9.32 1.17 36.93
CA MET A 371 -8.73 -0.10 36.49
C MET A 371 -7.41 0.13 35.75
N THR A 372 -6.50 -0.86 35.84
CA THR A 372 -5.34 -0.91 34.97
C THR A 372 -5.78 -1.11 33.52
N PHE A 373 -5.04 -0.53 32.55
CA PHE A 373 -5.44 -0.62 31.14
C PHE A 373 -5.26 -2.01 30.54
N ILE A 374 -4.27 -2.77 31.02
CA ILE A 374 -3.91 -4.08 30.50
C ILE A 374 -3.93 -5.09 31.66
N SER A 375 -4.87 -6.02 31.63
CA SER A 375 -4.95 -7.20 32.50
C SER A 375 -6.07 -8.12 32.07
N ALA A 376 -6.04 -9.39 32.48
CA ALA A 376 -7.15 -10.32 32.25
C ALA A 376 -8.49 -9.82 32.85
N THR A 377 -8.43 -9.19 34.03
CA THR A 377 -9.60 -8.57 34.67
C THR A 377 -10.16 -7.43 33.83
N THR A 378 -9.28 -6.60 33.27
CA THR A 378 -9.64 -5.51 32.37
C THR A 378 -10.27 -6.03 31.09
N GLN A 379 -9.70 -7.05 30.45
CA GLN A 379 -10.29 -7.70 29.28
C GLN A 379 -11.72 -8.17 29.57
N GLY A 380 -11.93 -8.94 30.65
CA GLY A 380 -13.27 -9.43 31.01
C GLY A 380 -14.26 -8.29 31.28
N ARG A 381 -13.80 -7.19 31.87
CA ARG A 381 -14.61 -5.99 32.06
C ARG A 381 -14.99 -5.32 30.74
N LEU A 382 -14.01 -5.14 29.84
CA LEU A 382 -14.25 -4.59 28.50
C LEU A 382 -15.18 -5.48 27.69
N THR A 383 -15.04 -6.81 27.75
CA THR A 383 -15.92 -7.78 27.07
C THR A 383 -17.37 -7.58 27.50
N ASN A 384 -17.63 -7.53 28.82
CA ASN A 384 -18.97 -7.33 29.35
C ASN A 384 -19.55 -5.97 28.95
N TRP A 385 -18.73 -4.93 28.98
CA TRP A 385 -19.17 -3.58 28.59
C TRP A 385 -19.46 -3.48 27.09
N LEU A 386 -18.60 -4.02 26.23
CA LEU A 386 -18.80 -4.07 24.79
C LEU A 386 -20.02 -4.91 24.41
N ARG A 387 -20.31 -5.99 25.16
CA ARG A 387 -21.53 -6.79 24.98
C ARG A 387 -22.78 -5.95 25.27
N ASP A 388 -22.80 -5.22 26.39
CA ASP A 388 -23.90 -4.28 26.72
C ASP A 388 -24.07 -3.17 25.65
N VAL A 389 -22.97 -2.60 25.17
CA VAL A 389 -22.98 -1.63 24.06
C VAL A 389 -23.59 -2.25 22.79
N ALA A 390 -23.17 -3.45 22.42
CA ALA A 390 -23.69 -4.15 21.25
C ALA A 390 -25.18 -4.50 21.41
N GLU A 391 -25.63 -4.94 22.59
CA GLU A 391 -27.05 -5.20 22.88
C GLU A 391 -27.90 -3.94 22.81
N LYS A 392 -27.41 -2.81 23.35
CA LYS A 392 -28.08 -1.51 23.28
C LYS A 392 -28.15 -0.98 21.86
N ALA A 393 -27.10 -1.20 21.07
CA ALA A 393 -27.10 -0.93 19.63
C ALA A 393 -28.01 -1.90 18.83
N GLY A 394 -28.53 -2.94 19.49
CA GLY A 394 -29.35 -3.98 18.88
C GLY A 394 -28.58 -4.86 17.92
N LEU A 395 -27.25 -4.93 18.04
CA LEU A 395 -26.36 -5.67 17.16
C LEU A 395 -26.21 -7.13 17.54
N LEU A 396 -26.81 -7.56 18.66
CA LEU A 396 -26.83 -8.96 19.08
C LEU A 396 -28.24 -9.56 18.98
N GLU A 397 -28.31 -10.77 18.47
CA GLU A 397 -29.47 -11.65 18.46
C GLU A 397 -29.08 -12.97 19.15
N ASN A 398 -29.74 -13.31 20.26
CA ASN A 398 -29.41 -14.47 21.10
C ASN A 398 -27.93 -14.52 21.55
N GLY A 399 -27.34 -13.37 21.85
CA GLY A 399 -25.93 -13.25 22.28
C GLY A 399 -24.91 -13.27 21.14
N LEU A 400 -25.36 -13.45 19.89
CA LEU A 400 -24.50 -13.48 18.70
C LEU A 400 -24.68 -12.21 17.87
N PHE A 401 -23.61 -11.75 17.22
CA PHE A 401 -23.71 -10.59 16.33
C PHE A 401 -24.66 -10.87 15.14
N ILE A 402 -25.47 -9.88 14.77
CA ILE A 402 -26.45 -9.98 13.69
C ILE A 402 -25.81 -10.36 12.35
N GLY A 403 -26.53 -11.16 11.55
CA GLY A 403 -26.08 -11.58 10.22
C GLY A 403 -26.07 -10.44 9.19
N LYS A 404 -25.42 -10.67 8.04
CA LYS A 404 -25.24 -9.67 6.97
C LYS A 404 -26.52 -9.09 6.42
N GLN A 405 -27.55 -9.90 6.25
CA GLN A 405 -28.83 -9.41 5.73
C GLN A 405 -29.47 -8.40 6.71
N GLU A 406 -29.46 -8.70 8.00
CA GLU A 406 -29.99 -7.79 9.02
C GLU A 406 -29.12 -6.54 9.16
N PHE A 407 -27.79 -6.68 9.11
CA PHE A 407 -26.86 -5.56 9.09
C PHE A 407 -27.10 -4.64 7.88
N LYS A 408 -27.40 -5.21 6.71
CA LYS A 408 -27.79 -4.47 5.49
C LYS A 408 -29.15 -3.81 5.64
N ASN A 409 -30.15 -4.48 6.20
CA ASN A 409 -31.49 -3.93 6.45
C ASN A 409 -31.44 -2.68 7.33
N ARG A 410 -30.46 -2.62 8.23
CA ARG A 410 -30.17 -1.45 9.08
C ARG A 410 -29.37 -0.34 8.40
N LYS A 411 -29.09 -0.49 7.10
CA LYS A 411 -28.35 0.47 6.28
C LYS A 411 -26.91 0.70 6.74
N TYR A 412 -26.31 -0.26 7.43
CA TYR A 412 -24.90 -0.19 7.82
C TYR A 412 -23.94 -0.59 6.68
N LEU A 413 -24.45 -1.18 5.59
CA LEU A 413 -23.70 -1.43 4.36
C LEU A 413 -24.05 -0.39 3.29
N GLY A 414 -23.04 0.11 2.58
CA GLY A 414 -23.18 1.09 1.49
C GLY A 414 -22.53 2.44 1.80
N SER A 415 -22.75 3.44 0.94
CA SER A 415 -22.23 4.80 1.12
C SER A 415 -22.79 5.41 2.41
N GLY A 416 -21.92 5.81 3.34
CA GLY A 416 -22.29 6.36 4.65
C GLY A 416 -22.72 5.34 5.72
N GLY A 417 -22.98 4.08 5.36
CA GLY A 417 -23.50 3.07 6.30
C GLY A 417 -22.56 2.72 7.45
N ILE A 418 -21.25 2.66 7.18
CA ILE A 418 -20.24 2.43 8.23
C ILE A 418 -20.15 3.62 9.21
N GLY A 419 -20.37 4.85 8.73
CA GLY A 419 -20.46 6.03 9.59
C GLY A 419 -21.65 5.91 10.55
N LEU A 420 -22.83 5.56 10.02
CA LEU A 420 -24.02 5.32 10.82
C LEU A 420 -23.82 4.18 11.84
N PHE A 421 -23.11 3.12 11.46
CA PHE A 421 -22.74 2.03 12.38
C PHE A 421 -21.88 2.54 13.54
N ARG A 422 -20.83 3.32 13.26
CA ARG A 422 -19.99 3.95 14.30
C ARG A 422 -20.79 4.86 15.21
N ASP A 423 -21.66 5.70 14.64
CA ASP A 423 -22.52 6.58 15.42
C ASP A 423 -23.50 5.78 16.29
N THR A 424 -24.00 4.64 15.80
CA THR A 424 -24.85 3.75 16.59
C THR A 424 -24.11 3.19 17.80
N LEU A 425 -22.86 2.72 17.61
CA LEU A 425 -22.03 2.26 18.72
C LEU A 425 -21.77 3.37 19.74
N TRP A 426 -21.39 4.56 19.27
CA TRP A 426 -21.16 5.72 20.13
C TRP A 426 -22.42 6.18 20.87
N ALA A 427 -23.58 6.20 20.21
CA ALA A 427 -24.85 6.50 20.86
C ALA A 427 -25.21 5.44 21.91
N ALA A 428 -24.86 4.17 21.68
CA ALA A 428 -25.14 3.07 22.60
C ALA A 428 -24.30 3.14 23.88
N VAL A 429 -23.09 3.71 23.84
CA VAL A 429 -22.22 3.93 25.01
C VAL A 429 -22.94 4.71 26.13
N SER A 430 -23.70 5.75 25.78
CA SER A 430 -24.41 6.60 26.74
C SER A 430 -25.89 6.21 26.94
N ALA A 431 -26.40 5.26 26.16
CA ALA A 431 -27.80 4.89 26.19
C ALA A 431 -28.16 4.09 27.46
N LYS A 432 -29.27 4.49 28.11
CA LYS A 432 -29.85 3.74 29.24
C LYS A 432 -30.67 2.52 28.79
N ARG A 433 -31.11 2.48 27.54
CA ARG A 433 -31.98 1.46 26.95
C ARG A 433 -31.56 1.19 25.51
N LYS A 434 -32.08 0.12 24.90
CA LYS A 434 -31.85 -0.18 23.48
C LYS A 434 -32.22 1.02 22.60
N LEU A 435 -31.35 1.36 21.64
CA LEU A 435 -31.53 2.49 20.72
C LEU A 435 -32.75 2.30 19.79
N GLY A 436 -33.23 1.07 19.63
CA GLY A 436 -34.48 0.76 18.92
C GLY A 436 -34.50 1.30 17.49
N LYS A 437 -35.68 1.70 16.99
CA LYS A 437 -35.87 2.31 15.66
C LYS A 437 -35.53 3.82 15.65
N ALA A 438 -34.54 4.26 16.44
CA ALA A 438 -34.12 5.66 16.42
C ALA A 438 -33.69 6.07 15.01
N LYS A 439 -34.10 7.28 14.59
CA LYS A 439 -33.72 7.82 13.29
C LYS A 439 -32.22 8.14 13.25
N PRO A 440 -31.53 8.01 12.10
CA PRO A 440 -30.10 8.29 11.95
C PRO A 440 -29.65 9.64 12.52
N GLU A 441 -30.45 10.70 12.35
CA GLU A 441 -30.11 12.05 12.83
C GLU A 441 -30.05 12.11 14.36
N LYS A 442 -30.97 11.41 15.03
CA LYS A 442 -30.98 11.29 16.49
C LYS A 442 -29.78 10.48 16.98
N ILE A 443 -29.43 9.40 16.27
CA ILE A 443 -28.26 8.57 16.58
C ILE A 443 -26.99 9.42 16.46
N GLY A 444 -26.81 10.18 15.37
CA GLY A 444 -25.66 11.06 15.17
C GLY A 444 -25.55 12.12 16.26
N LYS A 445 -26.66 12.75 16.68
CA LYS A 445 -26.67 13.70 17.79
C LYS A 445 -26.21 13.06 19.11
N MET A 446 -26.79 11.92 19.48
CA MET A 446 -26.40 11.18 20.69
C MET A 446 -24.93 10.74 20.66
N ALA A 447 -24.45 10.30 19.49
CA ALA A 447 -23.06 9.92 19.30
C ALA A 447 -22.11 11.09 19.55
N ASN A 448 -22.41 12.26 19.00
CA ASN A 448 -21.60 13.47 19.16
C ASN A 448 -21.62 13.99 20.61
N GLU A 449 -22.78 13.98 21.26
CA GLU A 449 -22.89 14.32 22.69
C GLU A 449 -22.04 13.36 23.54
N CYS A 450 -22.09 12.06 23.25
CA CYS A 450 -21.29 11.05 23.94
C CYS A 450 -19.79 11.27 23.73
N ARG A 451 -19.35 11.52 22.49
CA ARG A 451 -17.94 11.83 22.18
C ARG A 451 -17.46 13.07 22.93
N ALA A 452 -18.25 14.13 22.94
CA ALA A 452 -17.91 15.37 23.62
C ALA A 452 -17.76 15.19 25.14
N VAL A 453 -18.57 14.33 25.76
CA VAL A 453 -18.42 13.97 27.17
C VAL A 453 -17.15 13.14 27.38
N VAL A 454 -16.95 12.08 26.59
CA VAL A 454 -15.77 11.20 26.71
C VAL A 454 -14.47 11.97 26.53
N ASN A 455 -14.36 12.80 25.50
CA ASN A 455 -13.16 13.59 25.22
C ASN A 455 -12.85 14.56 26.38
N ARG A 456 -13.88 15.24 26.90
CA ARG A 456 -13.74 16.14 28.04
C ARG A 456 -13.22 15.42 29.30
N GLU A 457 -13.76 14.25 29.60
CA GLU A 457 -13.36 13.44 30.76
C GLU A 457 -11.94 12.83 30.61
N LEU A 458 -11.50 12.64 29.35
CA LEU A 458 -10.14 12.22 29.05
C LEU A 458 -9.15 13.39 28.95
N GLY A 459 -9.61 14.63 28.83
CA GLY A 459 -8.77 15.82 28.66
C GLY A 459 -8.24 15.99 27.23
N ILE A 460 -9.08 15.66 26.24
CA ILE A 460 -8.76 15.67 24.79
C ILE A 460 -9.59 16.73 24.07
#